data_AF-F7PI47-F1
#
_entry.id   AF-F7PI47-F1
#
_cell.length_a   1.000
_cell.length_b   1.000
_cell.length_c   1.000
_cell.angle_alpha   90.00
_cell.angle_beta   90.00
_cell.angle_gamma   90.00
#
_symmetry.space_group_name_H-M   'P 1'
#
loop_
_entity.id
_entity.type
_entity.pdbx_description
1 polymer ?
#
loop_
_entity_poly.entity_id
_entity_poly.type
_entity_poly.pdbx_seq_one_letter_code
_entity_poly.pdbx_strand_id
1 'polypeptide(L)'
;MTPETTEATLEPLVMPTDAKILTGLQHGTRETPTNLAAQLEDTSQNYTANRLRKLELRGYTHSPGPADRSGMYEITTWGRYATAHIEKHNRSYDELFHRLVTRACGAQPTPEHAYPDNIPEEDRETQPAPDPCAETDTTLVQLYRHVYDGLKTLHDIDGVTIPTDFRERLPPTDDGNMASAGDAADTLYTLHFHGFAERRDDMEAYSITDDGRQLVKQDPDPSTLQHGVPRDELLPSN
;
A
#
# COMPACT_ATOMS: atom_id res chain seq x y z
N MET A 1 -0.63 -0.47 38.82
CA MET A 1 0.49 -0.13 37.92
C MET A 1 0.33 -1.03 36.70
N THR A 2 -0.54 -0.61 35.79
CA THR A 2 -0.73 -1.27 34.49
C THR A 2 0.52 -1.02 33.66
N PRO A 3 1.10 -2.03 33.01
CA PRO A 3 2.21 -1.79 32.10
C PRO A 3 1.68 -0.95 30.93
N GLU A 4 2.31 0.20 30.71
CA GLU A 4 2.18 0.93 29.45
C GLU A 4 2.68 0.00 28.35
N THR A 5 1.76 -0.62 27.61
CA THR A 5 2.07 -1.25 26.33
C THR A 5 2.54 -0.12 25.43
N THR A 6 3.86 0.05 25.32
CA THR A 6 4.47 0.93 24.32
C THR A 6 3.99 0.42 22.96
N GLU A 7 3.09 1.15 22.29
CA GLU A 7 2.77 0.92 20.88
C GLU A 7 4.10 0.82 20.14
N ALA A 8 4.42 -0.37 19.63
CA ALA A 8 5.66 -0.58 18.92
C ALA A 8 5.59 0.22 17.62
N THR A 9 6.26 1.38 17.58
CA THR A 9 6.36 2.19 16.37
C THR A 9 6.96 1.32 15.25
N LEU A 10 6.22 1.16 14.15
CA LEU A 10 6.64 0.36 13.01
C LEU A 10 7.91 0.98 12.40
N GLU A 11 8.99 0.21 12.34
CA GLU A 11 10.24 0.67 11.73
C GLU A 11 10.04 0.89 10.23
N PRO A 12 10.43 2.05 9.65
CA PRO A 12 10.28 2.33 8.22
C PRO A 12 10.83 1.25 7.28
N LEU A 13 10.24 1.15 6.09
CA LEU A 13 10.78 0.28 5.04
C LEU A 13 12.20 0.73 4.65
N VAL A 14 13.08 -0.25 4.43
CA VAL A 14 14.46 -0.05 4.03
C VAL A 14 14.62 -0.44 2.57
N MET A 15 14.70 0.58 1.72
CA MET A 15 14.85 0.44 0.27
C MET A 15 16.33 0.34 -0.14
N PRO A 16 16.70 -0.46 -1.15
CA PRO A 16 15.81 -1.29 -1.97
C PRO A 16 15.51 -2.69 -1.38
N THR A 17 16.12 -3.03 -0.24
CA THR A 17 16.09 -4.40 0.31
C THR A 17 14.68 -4.93 0.58
N ASP A 18 13.83 -4.17 1.25
CA ASP A 18 12.48 -4.63 1.58
C ASP A 18 11.61 -4.83 0.33
N ALA A 19 11.75 -3.95 -0.67
CA ALA A 19 11.09 -4.13 -1.95
C ALA A 19 11.54 -5.42 -2.65
N LYS A 20 12.85 -5.66 -2.69
CA LYS A 20 13.43 -6.89 -3.22
C LYS A 20 12.87 -8.13 -2.51
N ILE A 21 12.77 -8.12 -1.17
CA ILE A 21 12.21 -9.22 -0.39
C ILE A 21 10.74 -9.45 -0.74
N LEU A 22 9.92 -8.40 -0.77
CA LEU A 22 8.50 -8.50 -1.08
C LEU A 22 8.26 -9.00 -2.52
N THR A 23 9.00 -8.47 -3.51
CA THR A 23 8.99 -8.98 -4.89
C THR A 23 9.39 -10.45 -4.95
N GLY A 24 10.42 -10.84 -4.19
CA GLY A 24 10.85 -12.23 -4.08
C GLY A 24 9.75 -13.16 -3.59
N LEU A 25 8.79 -12.69 -2.79
CA LEU A 25 7.66 -13.51 -2.28
C LEU A 25 6.40 -13.46 -3.16
N GLN A 26 6.36 -12.65 -4.23
CA GLN A 26 5.15 -12.47 -5.07
C GLN A 26 4.69 -13.74 -5.80
N HIS A 27 5.55 -14.75 -5.94
CA HIS A 27 5.17 -16.04 -6.48
C HIS A 27 4.20 -16.82 -5.57
N GLY A 28 3.90 -16.30 -4.37
CA GLY A 28 2.85 -16.84 -3.49
C GLY A 28 3.23 -18.16 -2.82
N THR A 29 4.51 -18.53 -2.83
CA THR A 29 5.00 -19.72 -2.12
C THR A 29 5.87 -19.32 -0.95
N ARG A 30 6.04 -20.26 -0.02
CA ARG A 30 6.81 -20.05 1.20
C ARG A 30 8.30 -20.03 0.92
N GLU A 31 9.00 -19.07 1.50
CA GLU A 31 10.46 -18.97 1.38
C GLU A 31 11.16 -18.89 2.73
N THR A 32 12.37 -19.46 2.78
CA THR A 32 13.27 -19.27 3.92
C THR A 32 14.11 -18.01 3.73
N PRO A 33 14.61 -17.39 4.82
CA PRO A 33 15.57 -16.29 4.71
C PRO A 33 16.82 -16.64 3.90
N THR A 34 17.24 -17.91 3.92
CA THR A 34 18.39 -18.41 3.15
C THR A 34 18.11 -18.39 1.66
N ASN A 35 16.95 -18.90 1.24
CA ASN A 35 16.56 -18.92 -0.17
C ASN A 35 16.41 -17.51 -0.71
N LEU A 36 15.70 -16.63 0.02
CA LEU A 36 15.55 -15.23 -0.38
C LEU A 36 16.90 -14.53 -0.46
N ALA A 37 17.80 -14.73 0.52
CA ALA A 37 19.12 -14.13 0.45
C ALA A 37 19.92 -14.58 -0.78
N ALA A 38 19.80 -15.84 -1.18
CA ALA A 38 20.44 -16.36 -2.38
C ALA A 38 19.87 -15.76 -3.68
N GLN A 39 18.57 -15.44 -3.72
CA GLN A 39 17.91 -14.80 -4.87
C GLN A 39 18.25 -13.31 -5.01
N LEU A 40 18.54 -12.62 -3.91
CA LEU A 40 18.73 -11.16 -3.90
C LEU A 40 20.17 -10.69 -4.16
N GLU A 41 21.12 -11.64 -4.23
CA GLU A 41 22.57 -11.50 -4.50
C GLU A 41 23.37 -10.60 -3.52
N ASP A 42 22.78 -9.54 -2.96
CA ASP A 42 23.44 -8.48 -2.18
C ASP A 42 23.03 -8.45 -0.69
N THR A 43 22.60 -9.58 -0.12
CA THR A 43 22.18 -9.63 1.29
C THR A 43 22.61 -10.93 1.97
N SER A 44 22.73 -10.89 3.30
CA SER A 44 23.00 -12.08 4.11
C SER A 44 21.71 -12.70 4.62
N GLN A 45 21.70 -14.02 4.85
CA GLN A 45 20.59 -14.73 5.50
C GLN A 45 20.15 -14.05 6.81
N ASN A 46 21.10 -13.65 7.66
CA ASN A 46 20.81 -13.02 8.95
C ASN A 46 20.12 -11.66 8.77
N TYR A 47 20.56 -10.86 7.80
CA TYR A 47 19.94 -9.57 7.51
C TYR A 47 18.55 -9.75 6.89
N THR A 48 18.39 -10.67 5.94
CA THR A 48 17.10 -11.02 5.34
C THR A 48 16.12 -11.52 6.40
N ALA A 49 16.54 -12.38 7.33
CA ALA A 49 15.71 -12.84 8.45
C ALA A 49 15.27 -11.69 9.37
N ASN A 50 16.16 -10.74 9.63
CA ASN A 50 15.82 -9.55 10.40
C ASN A 50 14.77 -8.69 9.68
N ARG A 51 14.95 -8.43 8.38
CA ARG A 51 13.98 -7.66 7.57
C ARG A 51 12.63 -8.35 7.45
N LEU A 52 12.59 -9.66 7.23
CA LEU A 52 11.35 -10.45 7.20
C LEU A 52 10.56 -10.32 8.50
N ARG A 53 11.22 -10.37 9.67
CA ARG A 53 10.55 -10.13 10.95
C ARG A 53 9.96 -8.71 11.06
N LYS A 54 10.60 -7.71 10.45
CA LYS A 54 10.08 -6.32 10.42
C LYS A 54 8.90 -6.18 9.47
N LEU A 55 8.95 -6.84 8.32
CA LEU A 55 7.83 -6.91 7.37
C LEU A 55 6.64 -7.69 7.96
N GLU A 56 6.90 -8.72 8.76
CA GLU A 56 5.88 -9.46 9.50
C GLU A 56 5.20 -8.60 10.57
N LEU A 57 5.95 -7.79 11.32
CA LEU A 57 5.36 -6.83 12.25
C LEU A 57 4.47 -5.78 11.56
N ARG A 58 4.74 -5.46 10.29
CA ARG A 58 3.89 -4.61 9.45
C ARG A 58 2.70 -5.37 8.84
N GLY A 59 2.65 -6.69 8.97
CA GLY A 59 1.64 -7.53 8.33
C GLY A 59 1.84 -7.72 6.83
N TYR A 60 3.01 -7.41 6.27
CA TYR A 60 3.31 -7.61 4.83
C TYR A 60 3.78 -9.03 4.50
N THR A 61 4.22 -9.76 5.51
CA THR A 61 4.56 -11.17 5.42
C THR A 61 4.00 -11.87 6.65
N HIS A 62 3.80 -13.18 6.57
CA HIS A 62 3.45 -14.00 7.72
C HIS A 62 4.36 -15.23 7.77
N SER A 63 4.68 -15.71 8.98
CA SER A 63 5.37 -16.99 9.18
C SER A 63 4.35 -18.12 9.39
N PRO A 64 3.91 -18.84 8.34
CA PRO A 64 2.88 -19.87 8.45
C PRO A 64 3.32 -21.07 9.31
N GLY A 65 2.39 -21.63 10.08
CA GLY A 65 2.58 -22.90 10.77
C GLY A 65 1.36 -23.38 11.58
N PRO A 66 1.39 -24.66 12.00
CA PRO A 66 1.05 -25.04 13.37
C PRO A 66 2.29 -25.22 14.25
N ALA A 67 3.50 -25.27 13.66
CA ALA A 67 4.76 -25.34 14.39
C ALA A 67 5.36 -23.94 14.58
N ASP A 68 5.65 -23.56 15.82
CA ASP A 68 6.13 -22.23 16.25
C ASP A 68 7.43 -21.73 15.57
N ARG A 69 8.05 -22.51 14.67
CA ARG A 69 9.37 -22.24 14.06
C ARG A 69 9.53 -22.87 12.66
N SER A 70 8.56 -22.72 11.76
CA SER A 70 8.75 -23.16 10.36
C SER A 70 9.95 -22.49 9.69
N GLY A 71 10.30 -21.27 10.14
CA GLY A 71 11.40 -20.48 9.58
C GLY A 71 11.13 -20.05 8.13
N MET A 72 9.88 -20.19 7.68
CA MET A 72 9.43 -19.82 6.35
C MET A 72 8.49 -18.63 6.43
N TYR A 73 8.50 -17.82 5.39
CA TYR A 73 7.68 -16.62 5.24
C TYR A 73 6.88 -16.69 3.95
N GLU A 74 5.69 -16.13 3.99
CA GLU A 74 4.76 -16.03 2.88
C GLU A 74 4.29 -14.58 2.74
N ILE A 75 4.06 -14.12 1.51
CA ILE A 75 3.52 -12.77 1.27
C ILE A 75 2.07 -12.70 1.72
N THR A 76 1.66 -11.55 2.23
CA THR A 76 0.27 -11.30 2.58
C THR A 76 -0.52 -10.52 1.54
N THR A 77 -1.84 -10.37 1.70
CA THR A 77 -2.64 -9.43 0.89
C THR A 77 -2.06 -8.02 0.99
N TRP A 78 -1.69 -7.60 2.21
CA TRP A 78 -1.05 -6.31 2.44
C TRP A 78 0.32 -6.22 1.78
N GLY A 79 1.11 -7.30 1.86
CA GLY A 79 2.40 -7.38 1.20
C GLY A 79 2.29 -7.30 -0.32
N ARG A 80 1.32 -8.00 -0.91
CA ARG A 80 1.08 -8.01 -2.36
C ARG A 80 0.65 -6.63 -2.86
N TYR A 81 -0.29 -5.99 -2.16
CA TYR A 81 -0.71 -4.62 -2.46
C TYR A 81 0.45 -3.62 -2.26
N ALA A 82 1.19 -3.71 -1.15
CA ALA A 82 2.37 -2.88 -0.91
C ALA A 82 3.41 -3.04 -2.02
N THR A 83 3.64 -4.26 -2.50
CA THR A 83 4.62 -4.52 -3.57
C THR A 83 4.21 -3.84 -4.87
N ALA A 84 2.93 -3.85 -5.23
CA ALA A 84 2.43 -3.18 -6.43
C ALA A 84 2.61 -1.66 -6.40
N HIS A 85 2.65 -1.05 -5.21
CA HIS A 85 2.83 0.38 -5.02
C HIS A 85 4.22 0.77 -4.51
N ILE A 86 5.17 -0.18 -4.39
CA ILE A 86 6.42 0.03 -3.65
C ILE A 86 7.32 1.10 -4.28
N GLU A 87 7.20 1.33 -5.59
CA GLU A 87 7.89 2.41 -6.30
C GLU A 87 7.42 3.81 -5.90
N LYS A 88 6.21 3.92 -5.34
CA LYS A 88 5.65 5.18 -4.79
C LYS A 88 6.06 5.41 -3.34
N HIS A 89 6.76 4.46 -2.71
CA HIS A 89 7.22 4.62 -1.33
C HIS A 89 8.16 5.82 -1.21
N ASN A 90 7.95 6.60 -0.16
CA ASN A 90 8.89 7.62 0.25
C ASN A 90 9.06 7.59 1.76
N ARG A 91 10.31 7.71 2.22
CA ARG A 91 10.64 7.61 3.64
C ARG A 91 9.93 8.65 4.51
N SER A 92 9.72 9.88 4.03
CA SER A 92 9.00 10.92 4.75
C SER A 92 7.50 10.63 4.90
N TYR A 93 6.97 9.73 4.07
CA TYR A 93 5.56 9.33 4.04
C TYR A 93 5.37 7.85 4.41
N ASP A 94 6.34 7.22 5.08
CA ASP A 94 6.31 5.76 5.34
C ASP A 94 5.06 5.33 6.14
N GLU A 95 4.67 6.09 7.16
CA GLU A 95 3.46 5.83 7.94
C GLU A 95 2.18 6.00 7.10
N LEU A 96 2.13 7.03 6.26
CA LEU A 96 1.00 7.24 5.36
C LEU A 96 0.93 6.15 4.29
N PHE A 97 2.06 5.75 3.69
CA PHE A 97 2.15 4.62 2.77
C PHE A 97 1.58 3.35 3.42
N HIS A 98 1.99 3.04 4.65
CA HIS A 98 1.47 1.89 5.38
C HIS A 98 -0.05 1.99 5.59
N ARG A 99 -0.57 3.15 6.02
CA ARG A 99 -2.02 3.38 6.18
C ARG A 99 -2.79 3.21 4.87
N LEU A 100 -2.26 3.68 3.74
CA LEU A 100 -2.91 3.55 2.43
C LEU A 100 -3.00 2.08 2.01
N VAL A 101 -1.92 1.31 2.21
CA VAL A 101 -1.91 -0.15 1.96
C VAL A 101 -2.96 -0.87 2.82
N THR A 102 -2.94 -0.66 4.13
CA THR A 102 -3.82 -1.41 5.04
C THR A 102 -5.30 -1.07 4.83
N ARG A 103 -5.60 0.19 4.52
CA ARG A 103 -6.96 0.65 4.25
C ARG A 103 -7.50 0.09 2.94
N ALA A 104 -6.72 0.14 1.85
CA ALA A 104 -7.11 -0.47 0.59
C ALA A 104 -7.33 -1.99 0.73
N CYS A 105 -6.49 -2.65 1.53
CA CYS A 105 -6.67 -4.08 1.82
C CYS A 105 -7.91 -4.37 2.67
N GLY A 106 -8.27 -3.50 3.61
CA GLY A 106 -9.50 -3.62 4.39
C GLY A 106 -10.79 -3.46 3.56
N ALA A 107 -10.68 -2.91 2.36
CA ALA A 107 -11.77 -2.80 1.38
C ALA A 107 -11.79 -3.96 0.36
N GLN A 108 -10.85 -4.90 0.43
CA GLN A 108 -10.84 -6.08 -0.44
C GLN A 108 -12.01 -7.00 -0.10
N PRO A 109 -12.56 -7.75 -1.08
CA PRO A 109 -13.62 -8.72 -0.83
C PRO A 109 -13.17 -9.87 0.09
N THR A 110 -11.87 -10.16 0.13
CA THR A 110 -11.26 -11.24 0.92
C THR A 110 -9.94 -10.77 1.57
N PRO A 111 -9.98 -10.06 2.71
CA PRO A 111 -8.79 -9.69 3.47
C PRO A 111 -8.27 -10.89 4.27
N GLU A 112 -7.43 -11.70 3.62
CA GLU A 112 -6.53 -12.75 4.14
C GLU A 112 -6.99 -13.88 5.09
N HIS A 113 -6.43 -15.08 4.83
CA HIS A 113 -6.44 -16.31 5.63
C HIS A 113 -7.78 -17.05 5.83
N ALA A 114 -8.61 -17.14 4.78
CA ALA A 114 -9.39 -18.35 4.58
C ALA A 114 -8.60 -19.26 3.62
N TYR A 115 -7.70 -20.10 4.15
CA TYR A 115 -7.55 -21.40 3.48
C TYR A 115 -8.97 -21.95 3.45
N PRO A 116 -9.54 -22.33 2.29
CA PRO A 116 -10.80 -23.04 2.34
C PRO A 116 -10.53 -24.30 3.17
N ASP A 117 -11.14 -24.38 4.36
CA ASP A 117 -11.17 -25.57 5.21
C ASP A 117 -11.66 -26.82 4.44
N ASN A 118 -12.17 -26.60 3.22
CA ASN A 118 -12.75 -27.57 2.32
C ASN A 118 -11.79 -28.18 1.28
N ILE A 119 -10.47 -27.95 1.31
CA ILE A 119 -9.55 -28.77 0.48
C ILE A 119 -9.34 -30.12 1.19
N PRO A 120 -9.80 -31.25 0.62
CA PRO A 120 -9.56 -32.57 1.18
C PRO A 120 -8.06 -32.80 1.38
N GLU A 121 -7.66 -33.42 2.49
CA GLU A 121 -6.23 -33.71 2.78
C GLU A 121 -5.54 -34.45 1.62
N GLU A 122 -6.30 -35.26 0.89
CA GLU A 122 -5.87 -36.07 -0.25
C GLU A 122 -5.39 -35.23 -1.45
N ASP A 123 -5.89 -34.00 -1.61
CA ASP A 123 -5.52 -33.09 -2.68
C ASP A 123 -4.33 -32.16 -2.30
N ARG A 124 -3.96 -32.10 -1.00
CA ARG A 124 -2.88 -31.23 -0.50
C ARG A 124 -1.48 -31.72 -0.89
N GLU A 125 -1.32 -32.99 -1.23
CA GLU A 125 -0.02 -33.61 -1.52
C GLU A 125 0.38 -33.57 -3.00
N THR A 126 -0.54 -33.23 -3.93
CA THR A 126 -0.29 -33.36 -5.38
C THR A 126 -0.37 -32.05 -6.17
N GLN A 127 -0.84 -30.96 -5.57
CA GLN A 127 -0.85 -29.63 -6.18
C GLN A 127 -0.08 -28.65 -5.31
N PRO A 128 0.74 -27.74 -5.88
CA PRO A 128 1.27 -26.64 -5.10
C PRO A 128 0.10 -25.89 -4.48
N ALA A 129 0.19 -25.57 -3.19
CA ALA A 129 -0.84 -24.78 -2.53
C ALA A 129 -1.13 -23.52 -3.39
N PRO A 130 -2.40 -23.22 -3.69
CA PRO A 130 -2.73 -22.04 -4.46
C PRO A 130 -2.18 -20.81 -3.74
N ASP A 131 -1.63 -19.86 -4.50
CA ASP A 131 -1.17 -18.58 -3.97
C ASP A 131 -2.31 -17.93 -3.20
N PRO A 132 -2.23 -17.82 -1.85
CA PRO A 132 -3.37 -17.43 -1.02
C PRO A 132 -3.77 -15.97 -1.24
N CYS A 133 -2.95 -15.21 -1.96
CA CYS A 133 -3.16 -13.81 -2.25
C CYS A 133 -3.43 -13.55 -3.75
N ALA A 134 -3.62 -14.58 -4.57
CA ALA A 134 -3.80 -14.45 -6.02
C ALA A 134 -4.96 -13.52 -6.41
N GLU A 135 -6.01 -13.46 -5.58
CA GLU A 135 -7.21 -12.63 -5.82
C GLU A 135 -7.07 -11.19 -5.29
N THR A 136 -5.90 -10.78 -4.80
CA THR A 136 -5.70 -9.40 -4.31
C THR A 136 -5.82 -8.41 -5.46
N ASP A 137 -6.81 -7.52 -5.40
CA ASP A 137 -6.92 -6.40 -6.33
C ASP A 137 -5.91 -5.31 -5.94
N THR A 138 -4.77 -5.30 -6.63
CA THR A 138 -3.71 -4.30 -6.45
C THR A 138 -4.01 -2.95 -7.12
N THR A 139 -5.16 -2.80 -7.75
CA THR A 139 -5.56 -1.58 -8.45
C THR A 139 -6.61 -0.76 -7.71
N LEU A 140 -7.13 -1.28 -6.59
CA LEU A 140 -8.18 -0.64 -5.81
C LEU A 140 -7.83 0.81 -5.45
N VAL A 141 -8.72 1.75 -5.80
CA VAL A 141 -8.59 3.17 -5.50
C VAL A 141 -9.54 3.54 -4.38
N GLN A 142 -9.04 4.17 -3.32
CA GLN A 142 -9.86 4.59 -2.20
C GLN A 142 -9.59 6.03 -1.78
N LEU A 143 -10.47 6.95 -2.17
CA LEU A 143 -10.34 8.38 -1.85
C LEU A 143 -11.43 8.80 -0.88
N TYR A 144 -11.05 9.41 0.24
CA TYR A 144 -12.01 10.15 1.06
C TYR A 144 -12.40 11.45 0.36
N ARG A 145 -13.55 12.01 0.74
CA ARG A 145 -14.07 13.27 0.20
C ARG A 145 -13.02 14.39 0.16
N HIS A 146 -12.33 14.65 1.27
CA HIS A 146 -11.31 15.71 1.33
C HIS A 146 -10.15 15.49 0.35
N VAL A 147 -9.74 14.24 0.10
CA VAL A 147 -8.69 13.92 -0.87
C VAL A 147 -9.20 14.15 -2.30
N TYR A 148 -10.44 13.78 -2.57
CA TYR A 148 -11.07 14.01 -3.87
C TYR A 148 -11.30 15.50 -4.15
N ASP A 149 -11.70 16.28 -3.14
CA ASP A 149 -11.76 17.74 -3.24
C ASP A 149 -10.35 18.33 -3.47
N GLY A 150 -9.33 17.73 -2.87
CA GLY A 150 -7.93 18.01 -3.19
C GLY A 150 -7.57 17.71 -4.66
N LEU A 151 -8.06 16.61 -5.23
CA LEU A 151 -7.86 16.31 -6.65
C LEU A 151 -8.50 17.38 -7.56
N LYS A 152 -9.72 17.81 -7.24
CA LYS A 152 -10.39 18.93 -7.95
C LYS A 152 -9.58 20.22 -7.84
N THR A 153 -9.09 20.51 -6.64
CA THR A 153 -8.20 21.67 -6.40
C THR A 153 -6.93 21.57 -7.26
N LEU A 154 -6.29 20.40 -7.31
CA LEU A 154 -5.08 20.17 -8.11
C LEU A 154 -5.36 20.27 -9.61
N HIS A 155 -6.54 19.84 -10.08
CA HIS A 155 -6.98 19.96 -11.46
C HIS A 155 -7.06 21.43 -11.92
N ASP A 156 -7.49 22.32 -11.02
CA ASP A 156 -7.64 23.76 -11.29
C ASP A 156 -6.31 24.53 -11.21
N ILE A 157 -5.24 23.87 -10.73
CA ILE A 157 -3.88 24.41 -10.76
C ILE A 157 -3.27 24.14 -12.14
N ASP A 158 -2.90 25.21 -12.83
CA ASP A 158 -2.07 25.10 -14.03
C ASP A 158 -0.60 24.86 -13.62
N GLY A 159 -0.05 23.71 -14.00
CA GLY A 159 1.34 23.34 -13.74
C GLY A 159 1.57 22.51 -12.47
N VAL A 160 2.51 22.97 -11.64
CA VAL A 160 3.06 22.22 -10.48
C VAL A 160 2.77 22.99 -9.20
N THR A 161 2.48 22.27 -8.11
CA THR A 161 2.28 22.84 -6.77
C THR A 161 3.11 22.13 -5.71
N ILE A 162 3.42 22.83 -4.63
CA ILE A 162 4.03 22.26 -3.42
C ILE A 162 2.99 22.23 -2.28
N PRO A 163 3.16 21.40 -1.23
CA PRO A 163 2.19 21.32 -0.13
C PRO A 163 1.80 22.67 0.50
N THR A 164 2.76 23.59 0.65
CA THR A 164 2.50 24.90 1.27
C THR A 164 1.57 25.77 0.41
N ASP A 165 1.78 25.81 -0.91
CA ASP A 165 0.96 26.59 -1.85
C ASP A 165 -0.39 25.91 -2.09
N PHE A 166 -0.39 24.57 -2.18
CA PHE A 166 -1.58 23.77 -2.37
C PHE A 166 -2.59 23.96 -1.22
N ARG A 167 -2.07 24.02 0.02
CA ARG A 167 -2.86 24.25 1.23
C ARG A 167 -3.74 25.50 1.15
N GLU A 168 -3.26 26.58 0.55
CA GLU A 168 -3.99 27.85 0.47
C GLU A 168 -5.22 27.77 -0.42
N ARG A 169 -5.30 26.73 -1.26
CA ARG A 169 -6.39 26.48 -2.21
C ARG A 169 -7.34 25.38 -1.76
N LEU A 170 -6.97 24.61 -0.74
CA LEU A 170 -7.82 23.54 -0.22
C LEU A 170 -9.09 24.12 0.43
N PRO A 171 -10.24 23.45 0.27
CA PRO A 171 -11.42 23.81 1.04
C PRO A 171 -11.17 23.60 2.54
N PRO A 172 -11.92 24.29 3.42
CA PRO A 172 -11.91 23.99 4.84
C PRO A 172 -12.28 22.53 5.10
N THR A 173 -11.75 21.96 6.19
CA THR A 173 -12.15 20.63 6.66
C THR A 173 -13.61 20.62 7.09
N ASP A 174 -14.18 19.43 7.32
CA ASP A 174 -15.57 19.27 7.76
C ASP A 174 -15.87 20.03 9.07
N ASP A 175 -14.86 20.23 9.92
CA ASP A 175 -14.94 21.00 11.18
C ASP A 175 -14.80 22.52 10.97
N GLY A 176 -14.67 22.98 9.72
CA GLY A 176 -14.49 24.39 9.35
C GLY A 176 -13.07 24.93 9.55
N ASN A 177 -12.10 24.08 9.88
CA ASN A 177 -10.70 24.48 10.04
C ASN A 177 -9.99 24.56 8.69
N MET A 178 -9.00 25.45 8.57
CA MET A 178 -8.11 25.47 7.40
C MET A 178 -7.23 24.22 7.41
N ALA A 179 -7.02 23.63 6.25
CA ALA A 179 -6.08 22.52 6.08
C ALA A 179 -4.68 22.92 6.60
N SER A 180 -4.02 22.02 7.32
CA SER A 180 -2.63 22.18 7.72
C SER A 180 -1.68 21.90 6.54
N ALA A 181 -0.39 22.24 6.70
CA ALA A 181 0.62 21.87 5.71
C ALA A 181 0.80 20.33 5.63
N GLY A 182 0.58 19.63 6.74
CA GLY A 182 0.54 18.17 6.78
C GLY A 182 -0.63 17.60 5.97
N ASP A 183 -1.84 18.16 6.14
CA ASP A 183 -3.02 17.69 5.40
C ASP A 183 -2.85 17.86 3.88
N ALA A 184 -2.25 18.98 3.46
CA ALA A 184 -1.93 19.23 2.06
C ALA A 184 -0.88 18.24 1.52
N ALA A 185 0.18 17.97 2.30
CA ALA A 185 1.22 17.00 1.94
C ALA A 185 0.65 15.58 1.85
N ASP A 186 -0.14 15.16 2.83
CA ASP A 186 -0.79 13.84 2.87
C ASP A 186 -1.78 13.67 1.71
N THR A 187 -2.54 14.72 1.38
CA THR A 187 -3.46 14.73 0.23
C THR A 187 -2.68 14.53 -1.07
N LEU A 188 -1.64 15.32 -1.33
CA LEU A 188 -0.83 15.21 -2.55
C LEU A 188 -0.13 13.85 -2.66
N TYR A 189 0.41 13.33 -1.55
CA TYR A 189 1.01 12.00 -1.53
C TYR A 189 -0.02 10.90 -1.78
N THR A 190 -1.23 11.00 -1.23
CA THR A 190 -2.32 10.04 -1.48
C THR A 190 -2.74 10.04 -2.96
N LEU A 191 -2.85 11.22 -3.58
CA LEU A 191 -3.11 11.32 -5.02
C LEU A 191 -1.97 10.71 -5.84
N HIS A 192 -0.73 10.90 -5.41
CA HIS A 192 0.43 10.29 -6.05
C HIS A 192 0.46 8.77 -5.93
N PHE A 193 0.14 8.25 -4.75
CA PHE A 193 0.03 6.81 -4.46
C PHE A 193 -0.95 6.12 -5.42
N HIS A 194 -2.12 6.72 -5.66
CA HIS A 194 -3.14 6.20 -6.59
C HIS A 194 -2.91 6.62 -8.05
N GLY A 195 -1.81 7.29 -8.38
CA GLY A 195 -1.46 7.68 -9.75
C GLY A 195 -2.28 8.84 -10.35
N PHE A 196 -3.00 9.60 -9.53
CA PHE A 196 -3.71 10.82 -9.97
C PHE A 196 -2.86 12.09 -9.90
N ALA A 197 -1.73 12.01 -9.22
CA ALA A 197 -0.69 13.03 -9.22
C ALA A 197 0.69 12.42 -9.54
N GLU A 198 1.48 13.17 -10.29
CA GLU A 198 2.89 12.89 -10.49
C GLU A 198 3.69 13.74 -9.53
N ARG A 199 4.58 13.12 -8.76
CA ARG A 199 5.57 13.83 -7.96
C ARG A 199 6.82 14.03 -8.81
N ARG A 200 7.27 15.27 -8.94
CA ARG A 200 8.50 15.63 -9.66
C ARG A 200 9.71 15.36 -8.76
N ASP A 201 10.75 14.72 -9.31
CA ASP A 201 11.95 14.31 -8.57
C ASP A 201 12.59 15.44 -7.74
N ASP A 202 13.28 15.05 -6.66
CA ASP A 202 13.99 15.85 -5.65
C ASP A 202 13.22 17.01 -4.98
N MET A 203 11.98 17.27 -5.40
CA MET A 203 11.11 18.31 -4.87
C MET A 203 9.81 17.69 -4.35
N GLU A 204 9.26 18.23 -3.27
CA GLU A 204 7.88 17.94 -2.85
C GLU A 204 6.92 18.73 -3.74
N ALA A 205 6.98 18.47 -5.05
CA ALA A 205 6.28 19.20 -6.08
C ALA A 205 5.43 18.23 -6.92
N TYR A 206 4.18 18.58 -7.14
CA TYR A 206 3.16 17.69 -7.69
C TYR A 206 2.41 18.33 -8.85
N SER A 207 2.10 17.54 -9.86
CA SER A 207 1.21 17.90 -10.97
C SER A 207 0.14 16.84 -11.17
N ILE A 208 -1.04 17.23 -11.63
CA ILE A 208 -2.10 16.26 -11.96
C ILE A 208 -1.72 15.40 -13.18
N THR A 209 -2.04 14.11 -13.14
CA THR A 209 -1.87 13.18 -14.28
C THR A 209 -3.08 13.21 -15.20
N ASP A 210 -2.98 12.58 -16.38
CA ASP A 210 -4.14 12.42 -17.29
C ASP A 210 -5.28 11.64 -16.62
N ASP A 211 -4.94 10.60 -15.87
CA ASP A 211 -5.88 9.81 -15.08
C ASP A 211 -6.57 10.65 -14.00
N GLY A 212 -5.82 11.53 -13.33
CA GLY A 212 -6.40 12.49 -12.38
C GLY A 212 -7.39 13.44 -13.05
N ARG A 213 -7.05 13.95 -14.24
CA ARG A 213 -7.95 14.81 -15.03
C ARG A 213 -9.19 14.06 -15.50
N GLN A 214 -9.05 12.80 -15.90
CA GLN A 214 -10.16 11.96 -16.34
C GLN A 214 -11.12 11.68 -15.20
N LEU A 215 -10.62 11.35 -14.00
CA LEU A 215 -11.46 11.09 -12.84
C LEU A 215 -12.29 12.32 -12.45
N VAL A 216 -11.69 13.52 -12.47
CA VAL A 216 -12.41 14.78 -12.22
C VAL A 216 -13.52 15.03 -13.25
N LYS A 217 -13.29 14.68 -14.53
CA LYS A 217 -14.30 14.83 -15.59
C LYS A 217 -15.49 13.88 -15.44
N GLN A 218 -15.27 12.68 -14.92
CA GLN A 218 -16.33 11.72 -14.66
C GLN A 218 -17.20 12.11 -13.47
N ASP A 219 -16.65 12.94 -12.58
CA ASP A 219 -17.27 13.44 -11.35
C ASP A 219 -17.98 12.34 -10.52
N PRO A 220 -17.29 11.24 -10.17
CA PRO A 220 -17.88 10.18 -9.37
C PRO A 220 -18.33 10.67 -8.00
N ASP A 221 -19.35 10.01 -7.44
CA ASP A 221 -19.78 10.25 -6.07
C ASP A 221 -18.65 9.90 -5.09
N PRO A 222 -18.16 10.86 -4.26
CA PRO A 222 -17.12 10.58 -3.26
C PRO A 222 -17.50 9.47 -2.28
N SER A 223 -18.80 9.25 -2.06
CA SER A 223 -19.29 8.16 -1.20
C SER A 223 -19.00 6.77 -1.78
N THR A 224 -18.82 6.67 -3.09
CA THR A 224 -18.42 5.41 -3.75
C THR A 224 -16.91 5.23 -3.65
N LEU A 225 -16.14 6.29 -3.88
CA LEU A 225 -14.67 6.26 -3.79
C LEU A 225 -14.15 5.89 -2.40
N GLN A 226 -14.85 6.29 -1.32
CA GLN A 226 -14.38 6.01 0.04
C GLN A 226 -14.38 4.52 0.40
N HIS A 227 -15.13 3.69 -0.34
CA HIS A 227 -15.26 2.26 -0.10
C HIS A 227 -14.29 1.39 -0.91
N GLY A 228 -13.48 2.01 -1.78
CA GLY A 228 -12.58 1.29 -2.67
C GLY A 228 -13.29 0.89 -3.96
N VAL A 229 -12.72 1.27 -5.10
CA VAL A 229 -13.24 0.93 -6.44
C VAL A 229 -12.06 0.47 -7.30
N PRO A 230 -12.19 -0.65 -8.03
CA PRO A 230 -11.17 -1.06 -9.00
C PRO A 230 -10.85 0.06 -9.99
N ARG A 231 -9.57 0.17 -10.38
CA ARG A 231 -9.13 1.30 -11.22
C ARG A 231 -9.80 1.29 -12.59
N ASP A 232 -10.00 0.13 -13.18
CA ASP A 232 -10.61 -0.06 -14.50
C ASP A 232 -12.11 0.27 -14.53
N GLU A 233 -12.82 0.11 -13.41
CA GLU A 233 -14.19 0.59 -13.24
C GLU A 233 -14.28 2.12 -13.21
N LEU A 234 -13.29 2.77 -12.58
CA LEU A 234 -13.21 4.23 -12.56
C LEU A 234 -12.74 4.78 -13.91
N LEU A 235 -11.65 4.25 -14.45
CA LEU A 235 -10.99 4.74 -15.65
C LEU A 235 -11.00 3.65 -16.73
N PRO A 236 -12.16 3.40 -17.37
CA PRO A 236 -12.24 2.40 -18.42
C PRO A 236 -11.31 2.78 -19.56
N SER A 237 -10.48 1.83 -19.98
CA SER A 237 -9.63 1.99 -21.16
C SER A 237 -10.52 2.17 -22.39
N ASN A 238 -10.35 3.29 -23.10
CA ASN A 238 -11.04 3.53 -24.38
C ASN A 238 -10.54 2.60 -25.48
#